data_AF-A0A2S3U5V0-F1
#
_entry.id   AF-A0A2S3U5V0-F1
#
_cell.length_a   1.000
_cell.length_b   1.000
_cell.length_c   1.000
_cell.angle_alpha   90.00
_cell.angle_beta   90.00
_cell.angle_gamma   90.00
#
_symmetry.space_group_name_H-M   'P 1'
#
loop_
_entity.id
_entity.type
_entity.pdbx_description
1 polymer ?
#
loop_
_entity_poly.entity_id
_entity_poly.type
_entity_poly.pdbx_seq_one_letter_code
_entity_poly.pdbx_strand_id
1 'polypeptide(L)' 'MKRIVVGITGASGTIYAVDLLEKLHQLPDVEVHLVMSAWTKKNLELETDYLTCTIDGIGGCDLPC' A
#
# COMPACT_ATOMS: atom_id res chain seq x y z
N MET A 1 -4.81 -11.15 -17.13
CA MET A 1 -5.14 -10.28 -15.97
C MET A 1 -5.14 -11.12 -14.69
N LYS A 2 -4.30 -10.78 -13.72
CA LYS A 2 -4.17 -11.44 -12.42
C LYS A 2 -4.66 -10.47 -11.33
N ARG A 3 -5.44 -10.98 -10.37
CA ARG A 3 -5.96 -10.19 -9.25
C ARG A 3 -5.29 -10.63 -7.96
N ILE A 4 -4.73 -9.68 -7.22
CA ILE A 4 -3.98 -9.93 -5.99
C ILE A 4 -4.58 -9.09 -4.87
N VAL A 5 -4.92 -9.72 -3.75
CA VAL A 5 -5.29 -9.01 -2.53
C VAL A 5 -4.03 -8.83 -1.69
N VAL A 6 -3.73 -7.59 -1.33
CA VAL A 6 -2.59 -7.27 -0.46
C VAL A 6 -3.14 -6.76 0.86
N GLY A 7 -2.94 -7.53 1.92
CA GLY A 7 -3.28 -7.14 3.29
C GLY A 7 -2.05 -6.63 4.02
N ILE A 8 -2.06 -5.36 4.44
CA ILE A 8 -1.00 -4.79 5.28
C ILE A 8 -1.53 -4.58 6.69
N THR A 9 -0.82 -5.13 7.67
CA THR A 9 -1.14 -5.00 9.10
C THR A 9 -0.22 -4.01 9.81
N GLY A 10 -0.48 -3.70 11.08
CA GLY A 10 0.30 -2.76 11.88
C GLY A 10 1.63 -3.33 12.42
N ALA A 11 2.30 -4.19 11.65
CA ALA A 11 3.65 -4.63 11.98
C ALA A 11 4.69 -3.57 11.56
N SER A 12 5.90 -3.69 12.09
CA SER A 12 7.03 -2.89 11.61
C SER A 12 7.46 -3.33 10.21
N GLY A 13 8.09 -2.43 9.45
CA GLY A 13 8.55 -2.69 8.09
C GLY A 13 7.54 -2.28 7.03
N THR A 14 6.75 -1.23 7.28
CA THR A 14 5.76 -0.73 6.30
C THR A 14 6.39 -0.32 4.97
N ILE A 15 7.68 0.00 4.95
CA ILE A 15 8.45 0.28 3.73
C ILE A 15 8.45 -0.88 2.72
N TYR A 16 8.42 -2.14 3.18
CA TYR A 16 8.38 -3.28 2.27
C TYR A 16 7.05 -3.37 1.52
N ALA A 17 5.96 -2.95 2.16
CA ALA A 17 4.66 -2.93 1.52
C ALA A 17 4.59 -1.82 0.46
N VAL A 18 5.25 -0.68 0.68
CA VAL A 18 5.38 0.39 -0.32
C VAL A 18 6.13 -0.13 -1.55
N ASP A 19 7.33 -0.68 -1.38
CA ASP A 19 8.13 -1.21 -2.50
C ASP A 19 7.37 -2.33 -3.26
N LEU A 20 6.72 -3.24 -2.53
CA LEU A 20 5.89 -4.28 -3.15
C LEU A 20 4.79 -3.67 -4.04
N LEU A 21 4.05 -2.69 -3.53
CA LEU A 21 2.96 -2.07 -4.26
C LEU A 21 3.47 -1.32 -5.49
N GLU A 22 4.60 -0.61 -5.40
CA GLU A 22 5.23 0.06 -6.55
C GLU A 22 5.61 -0.94 -7.65
N LYS A 23 6.20 -2.09 -7.28
CA LYS A 23 6.56 -3.13 -8.25
C LYS A 23 5.32 -3.77 -8.88
N LEU A 24 4.27 -4.00 -8.10
CA LEU A 24 3.02 -4.57 -8.64
C LEU A 24 2.30 -3.59 -9.58
N HIS A 25 2.31 -2.30 -9.26
CA HIS A 25 1.71 -1.26 -10.09
C HIS A 25 2.40 -1.09 -11.46
N GLN A 26 3.69 -1.45 -11.56
CA GLN A 26 4.43 -1.46 -12.84
C GLN A 26 4.03 -2.61 -13.76
N LEU A 27 3.24 -3.58 -13.30
CA LEU A 27 2.82 -4.73 -14.09
C LEU A 27 1.43 -4.49 -14.71
N PRO A 28 1.32 -4.29 -16.03
CA PRO A 28 0.06 -3.86 -16.67
C PRO A 28 -1.07 -4.90 -16.61
N ASP A 29 -0.73 -6.16 -16.32
CA ASP A 29 -1.68 -7.27 -16.23
C ASP A 29 -2.07 -7.62 -14.78
N VAL A 30 -1.69 -6.79 -13.79
CA VAL A 30 -1.94 -7.01 -12.36
C VAL A 30 -2.88 -5.94 -11.81
N GLU A 31 -3.94 -6.40 -11.15
CA GLU A 31 -4.87 -5.58 -10.40
C GLU A 31 -4.69 -5.89 -8.91
N VAL A 32 -4.43 -4.86 -8.10
CA VAL A 32 -4.24 -5.00 -6.65
C VAL A 32 -5.48 -4.47 -5.93
N HIS A 33 -6.02 -5.29 -5.02
CA HIS A 33 -6.99 -4.84 -4.03
C HIS A 33 -6.29 -4.72 -2.67
N LEU A 34 -6.11 -3.47 -2.22
CA LEU A 34 -5.38 -3.17 -1.01
C LEU A 34 -6.30 -3.13 0.22
N VAL A 35 -5.93 -3.83 1.29
CA VAL A 35 -6.59 -3.78 2.60
C VAL A 35 -5.56 -3.39 3.65
N MET A 36 -5.79 -2.29 4.36
CA MET A 36 -4.87 -1.77 5.38
C MET A 36 -5.56 -1.55 6.72
N SER A 37 -4.86 -1.86 7.81
CA SER A 37 -5.30 -1.49 9.16
C SER A 37 -5.01 -0.02 9.47
N ALA A 38 -5.74 0.57 10.41
CA ALA A 38 -5.42 1.92 10.90
C ALA A 38 -3.99 2.02 11.48
N TRP A 39 -3.52 0.94 12.12
CA TRP A 39 -2.15 0.86 12.65
C TRP A 39 -1.09 0.88 11.56
N THR A 40 -1.39 0.37 10.36
CA THR A 40 -0.47 0.44 9.22
C THR A 40 -0.23 1.88 8.81
N LYS A 41 -1.28 2.70 8.74
CA LYS A 41 -1.14 4.14 8.45
C LYS A 41 -0.25 4.80 9.50
N LYS A 42 -0.43 4.44 10.77
CA LYS A 42 0.39 4.98 11.86
C LYS A 42 1.86 4.56 11.79
N ASN A 43 2.13 3.29 11.49
CA ASN A 43 3.50 2.81 11.35
C ASN A 43 4.19 3.45 10.14
N LEU A 44 3.48 3.67 9.03
CA LEU A 44 4.04 4.35 7.88
C LEU A 44 4.52 5.77 8.22
N GLU A 45 3.69 6.54 8.93
CA GLU A 45 4.05 7.89 9.42
C GLU A 45 5.23 7.88 10.39
N LEU A 46 5.42 6.80 11.15
CA LEU A 46 6.47 6.70 12.16
C LEU A 46 7.79 6.17 11.59
N GLU A 47 7.73 5.28 10.61
CA GLU A 47 8.89 4.56 10.08
C GLU A 47 9.45 5.19 8.79
N THR A 48 8.66 6.02 8.11
CA THR A 48 9.00 6.53 6.78
C THR A 48 8.52 7.96 6.57
N ASP A 49 9.14 8.65 5.62
CA ASP A 49 8.66 9.96 5.15
C ASP A 49 7.54 9.85 4.10
N TYR A 50 7.03 8.64 3.83
CA TYR A 50 5.95 8.44 2.86
C TYR A 50 4.64 8.96 3.43
N LEU A 51 3.92 9.74 2.60
CA LEU A 51 2.54 10.10 2.87
C LEU A 51 1.66 8.87 2.67
N THR A 52 0.66 8.70 3.53
CA THR A 52 -0.39 7.69 3.36
C THR A 52 -1.06 7.76 1.99
N CYS A 53 -1.18 8.98 1.45
CA CYS A 53 -1.67 9.27 0.11
C CYS A 53 -0.89 8.55 -1.02
N THR A 54 0.42 8.33 -0.84
CA THR A 54 1.25 7.61 -1.82
C THR A 54 0.79 6.16 -1.95
N ILE A 55 0.49 5.50 -0.84
CA ILE A 55 0.08 4.09 -0.84
C ILE A 55 -1.34 3.94 -1.41
N ASP A 56 -2.23 4.85 -1.04
CA ASP A 56 -3.61 4.85 -1.53
C ASP A 56 -3.67 5.04 -3.06
N GLY A 57 -2.81 5.91 -3.63
CA GLY A 57 -2.70 6.11 -5.08
C GLY A 57 -2.13 4.91 -5.84
N ILE A 58 -1.22 4.14 -5.23
CA ILE A 58 -0.62 2.94 -5.86
C ILE A 58 -1.59 1.74 -5.76
N GLY A 59 -2.29 1.61 -4.63
CA GLY A 59 -3.22 0.51 -4.33
C GLY A 59 -4.66 0.72 -4.80
N GLY A 60 -4.97 1.85 -5.44
CA GLY A 60 -6.31 2.13 -5.98
C GLY A 60 -7.35 2.43 -4.90
N CYS A 61 -7.00 3.21 -3.89
CA CYS A 61 -7.96 3.68 -2.89
C CYS A 61 -8.64 4.98 -3.35
N ASP A 62 -9.92 4.92 -3.69
CA ASP A 62 -10.80 6.06 -4.04
C ASP A 62 -11.16 6.96 -2.82
N LEU A 63 -10.33 6.98 -1.76
CA LEU A 63 -10.56 7.83 -0.60
C LEU A 63 -9.84 9.18 -0.76
N PRO A 64 -10.48 10.31 -0.42
CA PRO A 64 -9.83 11.60 -0.48
C PRO A 64 -8.70 11.64 0.55
N CYS A 65 -7.48 11.87 0.06
CA CYS A 65 -6.50 12.66 0.81
C CYS A 65 -7.09 14.08 0.99
#